data_AF-L8JZF0-F1
#
_entry.id   AF-L8JZF0-F1
#
_cell.length_a   1.000
_cell.length_b   1.000
_cell.length_c   1.000
_cell.angle_alpha   90.00
_cell.angle_beta   90.00
_cell.angle_gamma   90.00
#
_symmetry.space_group_name_H-M   'P 1'
#
loop_
_entity.id
_entity.type
_entity.pdbx_description
1 polymer ?
#
loop_
_entity_poly.entity_id
_entity_poly.type
_entity_poly.pdbx_seq_one_letter_code
_entity_poly.pdbx_strand_id
1 'polypeptide(L)'
;MKRFFSISLLVLFLIRGLAPTMDLCCELQKLPVLFEHYEEHKACSGGSFWKFLVQEYASEHVDSDQHHDNADHDKLPFHSNDQCCNTAIFYVSDQHFELRALDSTLPVKSDFYISFLSSRFPDSLFQPPQV
;
A
#
# COMPACT_ATOMS: atom_id res chain seq x y z
N MET A 1 -26.89 6.67 28.19
CA MET A 1 -25.50 7.01 27.79
C MET A 1 -24.64 5.78 27.51
N LYS A 2 -24.42 4.86 28.47
CA LYS A 2 -23.58 3.66 28.27
C LYS A 2 -23.95 2.78 27.06
N ARG A 3 -25.26 2.61 26.80
CA ARG A 3 -25.77 1.84 25.64
C ARG A 3 -25.44 2.51 24.30
N PHE A 4 -25.65 3.81 24.18
CA PHE A 4 -25.33 4.55 22.95
C PHE A 4 -23.83 4.54 22.66
N PHE A 5 -23.00 4.72 23.68
CA PHE A 5 -21.56 4.61 23.54
C PHE A 5 -21.13 3.21 23.09
N SER A 6 -21.70 2.17 23.70
CA SER A 6 -21.43 0.78 23.31
C SER A 6 -21.86 0.47 21.87
N ILE A 7 -23.01 0.98 21.44
CA ILE A 7 -23.51 0.81 20.07
C ILE A 7 -22.60 1.54 19.08
N SER A 8 -22.20 2.77 19.39
CA SER A 8 -21.29 3.55 18.55
C SER A 8 -19.94 2.84 18.38
N LEU A 9 -19.37 2.33 19.47
CA LEU A 9 -18.12 1.58 19.44
C LEU A 9 -18.23 0.31 18.60
N LEU A 10 -19.34 -0.42 18.72
CA LEU A 10 -19.59 -1.64 17.95
C LEU A 10 -19.69 -1.37 16.44
N VAL A 11 -20.40 -0.29 16.06
CA VAL A 11 -20.51 0.12 14.66
C VAL A 11 -19.13 0.52 14.11
N LEU A 12 -18.32 1.26 14.88
CA LEU A 12 -16.96 1.62 14.47
C LEU A 12 -16.08 0.38 14.22
N PHE A 13 -16.13 -0.62 15.10
CA PHE A 13 -15.39 -1.87 14.90
C PHE A 13 -15.91 -2.68 13.71
N LEU A 14 -17.22 -2.71 13.49
CA LEU A 14 -17.81 -3.41 12.35
C LEU A 14 -17.36 -2.79 11.03
N ILE A 15 -17.40 -1.45 10.93
CA ILE A 15 -16.95 -0.73 9.72
C ILE A 15 -15.46 -1.00 9.47
N ARG A 16 -14.61 -0.97 10.52
CA ARG A 16 -13.18 -1.31 10.40
C ARG A 16 -12.93 -2.74 9.93
N GLY A 17 -13.76 -3.69 10.37
CA GLY A 17 -13.66 -5.09 9.95
C GLY A 17 -14.11 -5.33 8.50
N LEU A 18 -15.17 -4.64 8.05
CA LEU A 18 -15.69 -4.79 6.68
C LEU A 18 -14.89 -4.02 5.64
N ALA A 19 -14.27 -2.90 6.01
CA ALA A 19 -13.55 -2.03 5.11
C ALA A 19 -12.13 -1.76 5.65
N PRO A 20 -11.24 -2.77 5.63
CA PRO A 20 -9.88 -2.65 6.18
C PRO A 20 -9.01 -1.63 5.44
N THR A 21 -9.34 -1.33 4.18
CA THR A 21 -8.68 -0.31 3.37
C THR A 21 -9.21 1.10 3.60
N MET A 22 -10.32 1.27 4.33
CA MET A 22 -10.83 2.60 4.66
C MET A 22 -10.10 3.16 5.87
N ASP A 23 -9.23 4.14 5.62
CA ASP A 23 -8.49 4.82 6.67
C ASP A 23 -9.32 5.92 7.37
N LEU A 24 -10.38 5.49 8.06
CA LEU A 24 -11.27 6.37 8.81
C LEU A 24 -10.54 7.29 9.81
N CYS A 25 -9.37 6.92 10.32
CA CYS A 25 -8.67 7.77 11.29
C CYS A 25 -8.20 9.05 10.63
N CYS A 26 -7.61 8.92 9.44
CA CYS A 26 -6.96 10.02 8.76
C CYS A 26 -7.95 10.82 7.92
N GLU A 27 -9.01 10.17 7.44
CA GLU A 27 -10.17 10.86 6.86
C GLU A 27 -10.94 11.71 7.88
N LEU A 28 -11.06 11.27 9.14
CA LEU A 28 -11.65 12.09 10.20
C LEU A 28 -10.84 13.34 10.53
N GLN A 29 -9.51 13.32 10.34
CA GLN A 29 -8.64 14.48 10.56
C GLN A 29 -8.83 15.57 9.49
N LYS A 30 -9.38 15.22 8.32
CA LYS A 30 -9.68 16.15 7.22
C LYS A 30 -11.03 16.87 7.40
N LEU A 31 -11.84 16.50 8.40
CA LEU A 31 -13.13 17.15 8.68
C LEU A 31 -13.04 18.67 8.90
N PRO A 32 -12.03 19.24 9.60
CA PRO A 32 -11.91 20.69 9.73
C PRO A 32 -11.78 21.40 8.38
N VAL A 33 -11.00 20.85 7.46
CA VAL A 33 -10.82 21.39 6.10
C VAL A 33 -12.13 21.34 5.31
N LEU A 34 -12.91 20.26 5.45
CA LEU A 34 -14.25 20.16 4.85
C LEU A 34 -15.18 21.29 5.32
N PHE A 35 -15.16 21.61 6.63
CA PHE A 35 -16.00 22.68 7.18
C PHE A 35 -15.53 24.06 6.72
N GLU A 36 -14.22 24.31 6.69
CA GLU A 36 -13.64 25.55 6.17
C GLU A 36 -14.05 25.78 4.71
N HIS A 37 -13.88 24.76 3.86
CA HIS A 37 -14.26 24.85 2.45
C HIS A 37 -15.77 25.05 2.25
N TYR A 38 -16.61 24.44 3.09
CA TYR A 38 -18.05 24.72 3.08
C TYR A 38 -18.38 26.17 3.47
N GLU A 39 -17.67 26.76 4.44
CA GLU A 39 -17.88 28.16 4.81
C GLU A 39 -17.53 29.11 3.67
N GLU A 40 -16.43 28.84 2.96
CA GLU A 40 -16.04 29.57 1.73
C GLU A 40 -17.10 29.43 0.64
N HIS A 41 -17.52 28.19 0.34
CA HIS A 41 -18.56 27.93 -0.66
C HIS A 41 -19.89 28.63 -0.30
N LYS A 42 -20.25 28.64 0.98
CA LYS A 42 -21.45 29.33 1.46
C LYS A 42 -21.33 30.85 1.34
N ALA A 43 -20.14 31.42 1.54
CA ALA A 43 -19.90 32.85 1.39
C ALA A 43 -19.96 33.30 -0.09
N CYS A 44 -19.41 32.50 -1.00
CA CYS A 44 -19.31 32.85 -2.42
C CYS A 44 -20.56 32.45 -3.23
N SER A 45 -21.06 31.23 -3.06
CA SER A 45 -22.08 30.60 -3.90
C SER A 45 -23.40 30.38 -3.17
N GLY A 46 -23.41 30.53 -1.84
CA GLY A 46 -24.55 30.23 -0.99
C GLY A 46 -24.92 28.74 -1.01
N GLY A 47 -26.10 28.43 -0.48
CA GLY A 47 -26.65 27.07 -0.48
C GLY A 47 -26.54 26.33 0.86
N SER A 48 -27.03 25.09 0.86
CA SER A 48 -27.04 24.22 2.04
C SER A 48 -25.83 23.28 2.04
N PHE A 49 -25.44 22.83 3.23
CA PHE A 49 -24.38 21.82 3.39
C PHE A 49 -24.63 20.55 2.58
N TRP A 50 -25.89 20.12 2.46
CA TRP A 50 -26.24 18.97 1.64
C TRP A 50 -25.94 19.19 0.15
N LYS A 51 -26.25 20.39 -0.36
CA LYS A 51 -25.96 20.73 -1.75
C LYS A 51 -24.44 20.74 -2.01
N PHE A 52 -23.67 21.29 -1.08
CA PHE A 52 -22.21 21.25 -1.11
C PHE A 52 -21.68 19.80 -1.15
N LEU A 53 -22.14 18.92 -0.26
CA LEU A 53 -21.70 17.51 -0.27
C LEU A 53 -22.04 16.79 -1.58
N VAL A 54 -23.23 17.03 -2.14
CA VAL A 54 -23.62 16.43 -3.43
C VAL A 54 -22.70 16.94 -4.54
N GLN A 55 -22.34 18.21 -4.53
CA GLN A 55 -21.45 18.80 -5.52
C GLN A 55 -20.04 18.20 -5.43
N GLU A 56 -19.45 18.15 -4.24
CA GLU A 56 -18.08 17.67 -4.06
C GLU A 56 -17.93 16.14 -4.19
N TYR A 57 -18.94 15.33 -3.84
CA TYR A 57 -18.79 13.86 -3.77
C TYR A 57 -19.62 13.06 -4.77
N ALA A 58 -20.66 13.65 -5.36
CA ALA A 58 -21.60 12.93 -6.22
C ALA A 58 -21.78 13.56 -7.61
N SER A 59 -21.33 14.79 -7.80
CA SER A 59 -21.44 15.46 -9.10
C SER A 59 -20.15 15.22 -9.87
N GLU A 60 -20.24 14.41 -10.91
CA GLU A 60 -19.05 13.94 -11.62
C GLU A 60 -18.35 15.06 -12.40
N HIS A 61 -19.05 16.13 -12.80
CA HIS A 61 -18.52 17.36 -13.40
C HIS A 61 -19.65 18.41 -13.45
N VAL A 62 -19.76 19.29 -12.47
CA VAL A 62 -20.70 20.43 -12.56
C VAL A 62 -19.91 21.73 -12.56
N ASP A 63 -19.76 22.24 -13.78
CA ASP A 63 -19.33 23.59 -14.18
C ASP A 63 -18.00 24.08 -13.57
N SER A 64 -16.92 23.79 -14.31
CA SER A 64 -15.56 24.31 -14.14
C SER A 64 -15.40 25.82 -14.27
N ASP A 65 -16.48 26.59 -14.43
CA ASP A 65 -16.40 28.02 -14.76
C ASP A 65 -16.32 28.93 -13.52
N GLN A 66 -16.45 28.38 -12.31
CA GLN A 66 -16.31 29.13 -11.05
C GLN A 66 -15.36 28.51 -10.02
N HIS A 67 -14.74 27.37 -10.33
CA HIS A 67 -13.83 26.71 -9.40
C HIS A 67 -12.41 27.19 -9.67
N HIS A 68 -11.93 28.05 -8.78
CA HIS A 68 -10.52 28.39 -8.70
C HIS A 68 -9.70 27.09 -8.66
N ASP A 69 -8.66 27.00 -9.50
CA ASP A 69 -7.66 25.92 -9.50
C ASP A 69 -7.05 25.78 -8.09
N ASN A 70 -7.67 24.98 -7.23
CA ASN A 70 -7.32 24.92 -5.83
C ASN A 70 -6.84 23.50 -5.51
N ALA A 71 -5.52 23.38 -5.31
CA ALA A 71 -4.85 22.21 -4.74
C ALA A 71 -5.40 21.77 -3.36
N ASP A 72 -6.40 22.47 -2.83
CA ASP A 72 -7.06 22.19 -1.56
C ASP A 72 -8.26 21.23 -1.70
N HIS A 73 -8.81 21.02 -2.91
CA HIS A 73 -9.84 19.98 -3.13
C HIS A 73 -9.28 18.58 -2.84
N ASP A 74 -8.01 18.33 -3.15
CA ASP A 74 -7.32 17.07 -2.84
C ASP A 74 -7.15 16.81 -1.33
N LYS A 75 -7.35 17.83 -0.49
CA LYS A 75 -7.26 17.73 0.98
C LYS A 75 -8.60 17.42 1.63
N LEU A 76 -9.68 17.39 0.86
CA LEU A 76 -10.99 16.98 1.37
C LEU A 76 -10.97 15.49 1.72
N PRO A 77 -11.83 15.06 2.67
CA PRO A 77 -12.02 13.65 2.94
C PRO A 77 -12.34 12.87 1.66
N PHE A 78 -11.87 11.62 1.59
CA PHE A 78 -12.17 10.62 0.56
C PHE A 78 -11.80 10.98 -0.89
N HIS A 79 -11.03 12.06 -1.10
CA HIS A 79 -10.50 12.44 -2.42
C HIS A 79 -9.14 11.82 -2.75
N SER A 80 -8.38 11.40 -1.73
CA SER A 80 -7.07 10.75 -1.86
C SER A 80 -7.04 9.39 -1.15
N ASN A 81 -6.14 8.51 -1.59
CA ASN A 81 -5.86 7.24 -0.93
C ASN A 81 -4.68 7.39 0.04
N ASP A 82 -4.85 8.24 1.06
CA ASP A 82 -3.82 8.44 2.07
C ASP A 82 -3.81 7.24 3.02
N GLN A 83 -2.73 6.45 2.96
CA GLN A 83 -2.49 5.39 3.93
C GLN A 83 -1.79 5.99 5.14
N CYS A 84 -2.56 6.36 6.15
CA CYS A 84 -2.04 6.87 7.40
C CYS A 84 -2.28 5.82 8.50
N CYS A 85 -1.26 5.62 9.34
CA CYS A 85 -1.29 4.62 10.42
C CYS A 85 -1.51 3.13 10.03
N ASN A 86 -1.48 2.76 8.75
CA ASN A 86 -1.42 1.35 8.35
C ASN A 86 0.00 0.80 8.61
N THR A 87 0.25 0.36 9.84
CA THR A 87 1.43 -0.49 10.10
C THR A 87 1.18 -1.82 9.40
N ALA A 88 1.97 -2.13 8.36
CA ALA A 88 1.92 -3.44 7.72
C ALA A 88 2.33 -4.49 8.76
N ILE A 89 1.35 -5.20 9.32
CA ILE A 89 1.61 -6.34 10.21
C ILE A 89 1.87 -7.54 9.31
N PHE A 90 3.15 -7.84 9.07
CA PHE A 90 3.54 -9.07 8.42
C PHE A 90 3.41 -10.22 9.43
N TYR A 91 2.35 -11.01 9.28
CA TYR A 91 2.19 -12.26 10.03
C TYR A 91 2.78 -13.41 9.21
N VAL A 92 3.92 -13.92 9.65
CA VAL A 92 4.48 -15.17 9.12
C VAL A 92 3.97 -16.30 10.01
N SER A 93 3.08 -17.14 9.47
CA SER A 93 2.71 -18.39 10.12
C SER A 93 3.95 -19.29 10.17
N ASP A 94 4.28 -19.83 11.35
CA ASP A 94 5.36 -20.78 11.50
C ASP A 94 4.99 -22.08 10.78
N GLN A 95 5.52 -22.25 9.57
CA GLN A 95 5.33 -23.44 8.76
C GLN A 95 6.49 -24.38 9.05
N HIS A 96 6.31 -25.31 9.98
CA HIS A 96 7.25 -26.41 10.16
C HIS A 96 7.06 -27.41 9.01
N PHE A 97 8.07 -27.56 8.17
CA PHE A 97 8.17 -28.65 7.21
C PHE A 97 9.32 -29.56 7.61
N GLU A 98 9.07 -30.86 7.64
CA GLU A 98 10.14 -31.85 7.85
C GLU A 98 10.82 -32.14 6.51
N LEU A 99 12.10 -31.83 6.42
CA LEU A 99 12.95 -32.28 5.33
C LEU A 99 13.21 -33.76 5.51
N ARG A 100 12.43 -34.59 4.82
CA ARG A 100 12.71 -36.02 4.74
C ARG A 100 13.96 -36.22 3.88
N ALA A 101 15.01 -36.79 4.46
CA ALA A 101 16.19 -37.20 3.69
C ALA A 101 15.74 -38.17 2.59
N LEU A 102 16.10 -37.86 1.34
CA LEU A 102 15.90 -38.78 0.23
C LEU A 102 16.99 -39.84 0.35
N ASP A 103 16.62 -41.08 0.68
CA ASP A 103 17.53 -42.22 0.66
C ASP A 103 17.89 -42.57 -0.80
N SER A 104 18.72 -41.75 -1.42
CA SER A 104 19.30 -42.06 -2.72
C SER A 104 20.56 -42.89 -2.50
N THR A 105 20.43 -44.21 -2.60
CA THR A 105 21.56 -45.11 -2.82
C THR A 105 22.04 -44.99 -4.28
N LEU A 106 22.53 -43.80 -4.64
CA LEU A 106 23.22 -43.62 -5.91
C LEU A 106 24.59 -44.29 -5.78
N PRO A 107 24.93 -45.30 -6.62
CA PRO A 107 26.28 -45.80 -6.66
C PRO A 107 27.17 -44.62 -7.05
N VAL A 108 28.13 -44.28 -6.17
CA VAL A 108 29.14 -43.27 -6.46
C VAL A 108 30.05 -43.83 -7.55
N LYS A 109 29.68 -43.62 -8.81
CA LYS A 109 30.53 -43.91 -9.95
C LYS A 109 31.41 -42.68 -10.17
N SER A 110 32.62 -42.75 -9.64
CA SER A 110 33.65 -41.76 -9.91
C SER A 110 34.22 -42.03 -11.31
N ASP A 111 33.62 -41.41 -12.33
CA ASP A 111 34.21 -41.38 -13.66
C ASP A 111 35.24 -40.23 -13.69
N PHE A 112 36.52 -40.59 -13.67
CA PHE A 112 37.61 -39.63 -13.82
C PHE A 112 37.79 -39.30 -15.30
N TYR A 113 37.57 -38.04 -15.68
CA TYR A 113 37.94 -37.55 -16.99
C TYR A 113 39.41 -37.16 -16.99
N ILE A 114 40.25 -37.93 -17.68
CA ILE A 114 41.63 -37.52 -17.98
C ILE A 114 41.63 -36.77 -19.30
N SER A 115 41.68 -35.44 -19.20
CA SER A 115 41.93 -34.56 -20.33
C SER A 115 43.41 -34.57 -20.66
N PHE A 116 43.78 -35.04 -21.85
CA PHE A 116 45.12 -34.78 -22.40
C PHE A 116 45.07 -33.52 -23.27
N LEU A 117 44.86 -32.36 -22.65
CA LEU A 117 45.02 -31.08 -23.33
C LEU A 117 46.49 -30.87 -23.63
N SER A 118 46.85 -31.12 -24.89
CA SER A 118 48.19 -30.82 -25.42
C SER A 118 48.21 -29.37 -25.88
N SER A 119 48.29 -28.45 -24.93
CA SER A 119 48.50 -27.03 -25.25
C SER A 119 49.99 -26.78 -25.47
N ARG A 120 50.34 -25.99 -26.50
CA ARG A 120 51.71 -25.50 -26.70
C ARG A 120 52.12 -24.46 -25.64
N PHE A 121 51.16 -23.98 -24.84
CA PHE A 121 51.34 -22.98 -23.79
C PHE A 121 50.95 -23.53 -22.41
N PRO A 122 51.69 -23.23 -21.34
CA PRO A 122 51.42 -23.76 -20.00
C PRO A 122 50.10 -23.23 -19.40
N ASP A 123 49.33 -24.11 -18.76
CA ASP A 123 47.98 -23.86 -18.17
C ASP A 123 47.95 -22.95 -16.92
N SER A 124 49.00 -22.16 -16.68
CA SER A 124 49.04 -21.26 -15.53
C SER A 124 48.39 -19.92 -15.88
N LEU A 125 47.20 -19.68 -15.31
CA LEU A 125 46.43 -18.43 -15.47
C LEU A 125 47.17 -17.16 -15.01
N PHE A 126 48.25 -17.30 -14.24
CA PHE A 126 48.99 -16.18 -13.64
C PHE A 126 50.46 -16.18 -14.04
N GLN A 127 50.78 -16.43 -15.32
CA GLN A 127 52.14 -16.14 -15.78
C GLN A 127 52.34 -14.64 -16.01
N PRO A 128 53.46 -14.07 -15.53
CA PRO A 128 53.82 -12.72 -15.87
C PRO A 128 54.12 -12.61 -17.38
N PRO A 129 53.88 -11.45 -18.00
CA PRO A 129 54.14 -11.24 -19.42
C PRO A 129 55.62 -11.47 -19.73
N GLN A 130 55.88 -12.33 -20.72
CA GLN A 130 57.21 -12.55 -21.26
C GLN A 130 57.43 -11.55 -22.40
N VAL A 131 58.58 -10.87 -22.37
CA VAL A 131 59.02 -9.88 -23.37
C VAL A 131 59.63 -10.53 -24.60
#